data_AF-A0A7W1PN37-F1
#
_entry.id   AF-A0A7W1PN37-F1
#
_cell.length_a   1.000
_cell.length_b   1.000
_cell.length_c   1.000
_cell.angle_alpha   90.00
_cell.angle_beta   90.00
_cell.angle_gamma   90.00
#
_symmetry.space_group_name_H-M   'P 1'
#
loop_
_entity.id
_entity.type
_entity.pdbx_description
1 polymer ?
#
loop_
_entity_poly.entity_id
_entity_poly.type
_entity_poly.pdbx_seq_one_letter_code
_entity_poly.pdbx_strand_id
1 'polypeptide(L)'
;DLGKYDDPDDDISESGGLSAFNLAEFNPYAEVGFERGRASFAAGIVGYIYPNDTDVGLNSDFNTWEIYGTVGFDAPLAPQLAIYYDIDKVNGAYLEGGVSHSLAVGASHTLDLGALVGFSAGQAFEEDSDDFANFEDNGFTHVDFSAGLPLTAGAFSITPVLHLQIGVDEATKFHSPSSDGSDLKLWGGVSIGWSNAVQELEAE
;
A
#
# COMPACT_ATOMS: atom_id res chain seq x y z
N ASP A 1 21.76 3.81 -22.51
CA ASP A 1 21.42 3.01 -21.33
C ASP A 1 20.93 3.94 -20.23
N LEU A 2 19.70 4.41 -20.35
CA LEU A 2 18.96 5.02 -19.24
C LEU A 2 17.99 3.92 -18.78
N GLY A 3 18.02 3.54 -17.50
CA GLY A 3 17.12 2.54 -16.93
C GLY A 3 17.60 1.08 -17.00
N LYS A 4 18.89 0.83 -17.25
CA LYS A 4 19.50 -0.44 -16.81
C LYS A 4 20.07 -0.20 -15.45
N TYR A 5 19.55 -0.93 -14.49
CA TYR A 5 20.12 -0.95 -13.16
C TYR A 5 21.26 -1.98 -13.08
N ASP A 6 22.18 -1.80 -12.14
CA ASP A 6 23.44 -2.54 -12.07
C ASP A 6 23.45 -3.68 -11.05
N ASP A 7 22.42 -3.79 -10.21
CA ASP A 7 22.26 -4.88 -9.24
C ASP A 7 20.78 -5.25 -9.02
N PRO A 8 20.30 -6.34 -9.66
CA PRO A 8 18.91 -6.74 -9.58
C PRO A 8 18.46 -7.21 -8.18
N ASP A 9 19.39 -7.35 -7.23
CA ASP A 9 19.10 -7.73 -5.84
C ASP A 9 18.92 -6.51 -4.91
N ASP A 10 19.36 -5.30 -5.29
CA ASP A 10 19.21 -4.06 -4.48
C ASP A 10 18.46 -2.90 -5.20
N ASP A 11 18.08 -3.12 -6.46
CA ASP A 11 17.47 -2.09 -7.31
C ASP A 11 15.94 -1.96 -7.16
N ILE A 12 15.45 -0.73 -7.32
CA ILE A 12 14.05 -0.27 -7.08
C ILE A 12 12.96 -1.09 -7.79
N SER A 13 13.28 -1.90 -8.80
CA SER A 13 12.26 -2.64 -9.54
C SER A 13 12.15 -4.07 -9.02
N GLU A 14 10.94 -4.47 -8.64
CA GLU A 14 10.56 -5.86 -8.35
C GLU A 14 10.86 -6.84 -9.50
N SER A 15 11.14 -6.31 -10.70
CA SER A 15 11.46 -7.06 -11.92
C SER A 15 12.97 -7.11 -12.29
N GLY A 16 13.86 -6.70 -11.38
CA GLY A 16 15.32 -6.73 -11.58
C GLY A 16 15.88 -5.75 -12.63
N GLY A 17 15.09 -4.80 -13.15
CA GLY A 17 15.60 -3.67 -13.92
C GLY A 17 16.14 -3.99 -15.32
N LEU A 18 15.91 -5.20 -15.82
CA LEU A 18 16.58 -5.73 -17.03
C LEU A 18 15.97 -5.27 -18.36
N SER A 19 14.81 -4.60 -18.38
CA SER A 19 14.17 -4.14 -19.63
C SER A 19 13.46 -2.78 -19.50
N ALA A 20 13.32 -2.08 -20.64
CA ALA A 20 12.77 -0.72 -20.72
C ALA A 20 11.25 -0.64 -20.46
N PHE A 21 10.54 -1.77 -20.51
CA PHE A 21 9.16 -1.92 -20.03
C PHE A 21 8.95 -3.37 -19.63
N ASN A 22 8.78 -3.60 -18.32
CA ASN A 22 8.47 -4.90 -17.76
C ASN A 22 7.23 -4.79 -16.86
N LEU A 23 6.23 -5.67 -17.05
CA LEU A 23 5.11 -5.73 -16.12
C LEU A 23 5.62 -6.49 -14.89
N ALA A 24 5.99 -5.77 -13.83
CA ALA A 24 6.55 -6.37 -12.62
C ALA A 24 5.51 -7.20 -11.86
N GLU A 25 4.29 -6.68 -11.77
CA GLU A 25 3.23 -7.25 -10.94
C GLU A 25 1.84 -6.89 -11.52
N PHE A 26 0.85 -7.76 -11.31
CA PHE A 26 -0.56 -7.52 -11.55
C PHE A 26 -1.41 -8.04 -10.38
N ASN A 27 -2.26 -7.17 -9.80
CA ASN A 27 -3.03 -7.50 -8.61
C ASN A 27 -4.54 -7.52 -8.85
N PRO A 28 -5.13 -8.66 -9.23
CA PRO A 28 -6.59 -8.78 -9.31
C PRO A 28 -7.17 -8.79 -7.89
N TYR A 29 -8.25 -8.03 -7.67
CA TYR A 29 -8.96 -8.05 -6.40
C TYR A 29 -10.48 -8.03 -6.58
N ALA A 30 -11.18 -8.48 -5.55
CA ALA A 30 -12.63 -8.36 -5.42
C ALA A 30 -12.99 -8.00 -3.98
N GLU A 31 -13.89 -7.04 -3.80
CA GLU A 31 -14.27 -6.52 -2.49
C GLU A 31 -15.79 -6.37 -2.37
N VAL A 32 -16.30 -6.61 -1.16
CA VAL A 32 -17.64 -6.21 -0.75
C VAL A 32 -17.56 -5.29 0.46
N GLY A 33 -18.23 -4.14 0.37
CA GLY A 33 -18.31 -3.16 1.45
C GLY A 33 -19.75 -2.93 1.91
N PHE A 34 -19.93 -2.64 3.20
CA PHE A 34 -21.20 -2.17 3.74
C PHE A 34 -20.99 -1.25 4.94
N GLU A 35 -21.96 -0.38 5.17
CA GLU A 35 -21.97 0.52 6.32
C GLU A 35 -23.02 0.09 7.35
N ARG A 36 -22.70 0.26 8.63
CA ARG A 36 -23.64 0.05 9.72
C ARG A 36 -23.40 1.05 10.85
N GLY A 37 -24.32 2.00 10.98
CA GLY A 37 -24.21 3.05 12.00
C GLY A 37 -23.04 3.97 11.69
N ARG A 38 -22.09 4.09 12.62
CA ARG A 38 -20.87 4.90 12.45
C ARG A 38 -19.67 4.07 11.99
N ALA A 39 -19.88 2.85 11.55
CA ALA A 39 -18.81 1.96 11.09
C ALA A 39 -19.00 1.60 9.62
N SER A 40 -17.91 1.65 8.86
CA SER A 40 -17.78 1.07 7.53
C SER A 40 -17.01 -0.23 7.63
N PHE A 41 -17.41 -1.23 6.86
CA PHE A 41 -16.77 -2.53 6.79
C PHE A 41 -16.50 -2.86 5.33
N ALA A 42 -15.34 -3.45 5.04
CA ALA A 42 -15.10 -4.12 3.78
C ALA A 42 -14.38 -5.44 4.00
N ALA A 43 -14.57 -6.38 3.07
CA ALA A 43 -13.81 -7.61 3.01
C ALA A 43 -13.58 -7.98 1.56
N GLY A 44 -12.41 -8.54 1.27
CA GLY A 44 -12.04 -8.87 -0.08
C GLY A 44 -10.98 -9.95 -0.17
N ILE A 45 -10.60 -10.22 -1.41
CA ILE A 45 -9.49 -11.08 -1.78
C ILE A 45 -8.66 -10.32 -2.81
N VAL A 46 -7.34 -10.40 -2.70
CA VAL A 46 -6.38 -9.85 -3.64
C VAL A 46 -5.36 -10.93 -3.99
N GLY A 47 -4.97 -11.02 -5.25
CA GLY A 47 -3.83 -11.82 -5.68
C GLY A 47 -2.66 -10.90 -5.99
N TYR A 48 -1.44 -11.38 -5.75
CA TYR A 48 -0.20 -10.75 -6.20
C TYR A 48 0.41 -11.66 -7.26
N ILE A 49 0.38 -11.21 -8.52
CA ILE A 49 0.82 -12.01 -9.67
C ILE A 49 2.05 -11.35 -10.28
N TYR A 50 3.20 -12.01 -10.16
CA TYR A 50 4.48 -11.67 -10.77
C TYR A 50 4.63 -12.47 -12.07
N PRO A 51 4.35 -11.86 -13.24
CA PRO A 51 4.28 -12.59 -14.51
C PRO A 51 5.66 -12.84 -15.13
N ASN A 52 6.72 -12.32 -14.54
CA ASN A 52 8.08 -12.47 -15.03
C ASN A 52 8.66 -13.80 -14.58
N ASP A 53 9.38 -14.45 -15.48
CA ASP A 53 10.11 -15.69 -15.23
C ASP A 53 11.60 -15.37 -15.34
N THR A 54 12.13 -14.73 -14.30
CA THR A 54 13.52 -14.29 -14.18
C THR A 54 14.16 -14.94 -12.96
N ASP A 55 15.45 -15.26 -13.06
CA ASP A 55 16.26 -15.75 -11.94
C ASP A 55 16.62 -14.66 -10.91
N VAL A 56 16.14 -13.43 -11.13
CA VAL A 56 16.40 -12.25 -10.31
C VAL A 56 15.09 -11.51 -10.05
N GLY A 57 14.91 -10.97 -8.83
CA GLY A 57 13.68 -10.30 -8.39
C GLY A 57 12.50 -11.25 -8.15
N LEU A 58 11.30 -10.67 -7.99
CA LEU A 58 10.07 -11.44 -7.81
C LEU A 58 9.59 -12.02 -9.15
N ASN A 59 9.31 -13.32 -9.12
CA ASN A 59 8.88 -14.11 -10.27
C ASN A 59 7.64 -14.95 -9.92
N SER A 60 7.18 -15.78 -10.87
CA SER A 60 5.95 -16.55 -10.69
C SER A 60 5.93 -17.52 -9.49
N ASP A 61 7.08 -17.87 -8.93
CA ASP A 61 7.17 -18.70 -7.72
C ASP A 61 6.71 -17.94 -6.46
N PHE A 62 6.67 -16.61 -6.51
CA PHE A 62 6.20 -15.72 -5.43
C PHE A 62 4.73 -15.34 -5.54
N ASN A 63 4.01 -15.83 -6.56
CA ASN A 63 2.58 -15.56 -6.70
C ASN A 63 1.82 -16.00 -5.46
N THR A 64 1.03 -15.09 -4.87
CA THR A 64 0.28 -15.37 -3.64
C THR A 64 -1.13 -14.78 -3.68
N TRP A 65 -1.95 -15.20 -2.71
CA TRP A 65 -3.29 -14.68 -2.50
C TRP A 65 -3.48 -14.30 -1.04
N GLU A 66 -4.12 -13.14 -0.82
CA GLU A 66 -4.48 -12.67 0.49
C GLU A 66 -5.99 -12.44 0.58
N ILE A 67 -6.59 -12.85 1.70
CA ILE A 67 -7.90 -12.35 2.10
C ILE A 67 -7.71 -11.17 3.03
N TYR A 68 -8.56 -10.17 2.92
CA TYR A 68 -8.45 -8.99 3.77
C TYR A 68 -9.79 -8.48 4.26
N GLY A 69 -9.73 -7.70 5.33
CA GLY A 69 -10.89 -7.03 5.90
C GLY A 69 -10.51 -5.69 6.50
N THR A 70 -11.41 -4.71 6.38
CA THR A 70 -11.24 -3.38 6.93
C THR A 70 -12.44 -2.97 7.77
N VAL A 71 -12.18 -2.16 8.78
CA VAL A 71 -13.20 -1.44 9.53
C VAL A 71 -12.75 0.00 9.73
N GLY A 72 -13.63 0.95 9.39
CA GLY A 72 -13.45 2.37 9.65
C GLY A 72 -14.55 2.89 10.55
N PHE A 73 -14.26 3.90 11.36
CA PHE A 73 -15.26 4.56 12.20
C PHE A 73 -15.37 6.03 11.87
N ASP A 74 -16.60 6.52 11.66
CA ASP A 74 -16.92 7.92 11.81
C ASP A 74 -16.78 8.27 13.30
N ALA A 75 -15.65 8.82 13.70
CA ALA A 75 -15.33 9.32 15.03
C ALA A 75 -14.23 10.39 14.92
N PRO A 76 -13.92 11.15 15.97
CA PRO A 76 -12.75 12.04 15.94
C PRO A 76 -11.50 11.30 15.50
N LEU A 77 -10.80 11.86 14.51
CA LEU A 77 -9.63 11.28 13.83
C LEU A 77 -9.92 10.02 12.98
N ALA A 78 -11.19 9.73 12.68
CA ALA A 78 -11.62 8.66 11.77
C ALA A 78 -10.77 7.37 11.88
N PRO A 79 -10.74 6.70 13.04
CA PRO A 79 -9.87 5.56 13.25
C PRO A 79 -10.28 4.40 12.33
N GLN A 80 -9.28 3.68 11.83
CA GLN A 80 -9.45 2.55 10.94
C GLN A 80 -8.49 1.41 11.28
N LEU A 81 -8.89 0.20 10.92
CA LEU A 81 -8.09 -1.02 11.03
C LEU A 81 -8.25 -1.83 9.74
N ALA A 82 -7.15 -2.31 9.19
CA ALA A 82 -7.11 -3.31 8.14
C ALA A 82 -6.33 -4.55 8.62
N ILE A 83 -6.75 -5.72 8.16
CA ILE A 83 -6.02 -6.97 8.30
C ILE A 83 -5.98 -7.68 6.96
N TYR A 84 -4.81 -8.17 6.62
CA TYR A 84 -4.51 -8.95 5.43
C TYR A 84 -3.97 -10.29 5.91
N TYR A 85 -4.46 -11.39 5.37
CA TYR A 85 -3.98 -12.72 5.69
C TYR A 85 -3.64 -13.45 4.40
N ASP A 86 -2.36 -13.75 4.25
CA ASP A 86 -1.84 -14.56 3.15
C ASP A 86 -2.28 -16.01 3.37
N ILE A 87 -2.90 -16.60 2.35
CA ILE A 87 -3.47 -17.95 2.39
C ILE A 87 -2.71 -18.94 1.50
N ASP A 88 -1.53 -18.57 0.99
CA ASP A 88 -0.77 -19.36 0.03
C ASP A 88 0.73 -19.39 0.35
N LYS A 89 1.46 -18.28 0.15
CA LYS A 89 2.93 -18.25 0.22
C LYS A 89 3.54 -17.92 1.57
N VAL A 90 2.86 -17.11 2.37
CA VAL A 90 3.39 -16.62 3.66
C VAL A 90 2.63 -17.24 4.84
N ASN A 91 1.34 -17.53 4.68
CA ASN A 91 0.48 -18.11 5.74
C ASN A 91 0.40 -17.25 7.03
N GLY A 92 0.53 -15.93 6.89
CA GLY A 92 0.60 -14.96 7.99
C GLY A 92 -0.31 -13.75 7.83
N ALA A 93 -0.55 -13.05 8.94
CA ALA A 93 -1.33 -11.82 8.97
C ALA A 93 -0.46 -10.56 9.00
N TYR A 94 -0.87 -9.55 8.24
CA TYR A 94 -0.40 -8.17 8.37
C TYR A 94 -1.57 -7.27 8.78
N LEU A 95 -1.32 -6.35 9.71
CA LEU A 95 -2.33 -5.44 10.24
C LEU A 95 -1.88 -3.99 10.11
N GLU A 96 -2.83 -3.12 9.80
CA GLU A 96 -2.62 -1.68 9.75
C GLU A 96 -3.67 -0.97 10.61
N GLY A 97 -3.21 -0.20 11.59
CA GLY A 97 -4.05 0.69 12.38
C GLY A 97 -3.80 2.13 11.99
N GLY A 98 -4.85 2.90 11.69
CA GLY A 98 -4.70 4.27 11.19
C GLY A 98 -5.69 5.26 11.78
N VAL A 99 -5.34 6.53 11.67
CA VAL A 99 -6.20 7.68 11.94
C VAL A 99 -6.02 8.72 10.85
N SER A 100 -7.07 9.49 10.57
CA SER A 100 -7.03 10.55 9.57
C SER A 100 -7.84 11.79 9.98
N HIS A 101 -7.43 12.95 9.48
CA HIS A 101 -8.13 14.20 9.69
C HIS A 101 -7.92 15.16 8.52
N SER A 102 -9.00 15.74 8.01
CA SER A 102 -8.95 16.76 6.96
C SER A 102 -8.96 18.16 7.58
N LEU A 103 -7.95 18.96 7.26
CA LEU A 103 -7.85 20.36 7.65
C LEU A 103 -8.26 21.26 6.48
N ALA A 104 -9.10 22.25 6.73
CA ALA A 104 -9.41 23.25 5.71
C ALA A 104 -8.15 24.10 5.41
N VAL A 105 -7.79 24.20 4.13
CA VAL A 105 -6.70 25.06 3.64
C VAL A 105 -7.27 26.07 2.65
N GLY A 106 -7.50 27.29 3.12
CA GLY A 106 -8.20 28.30 2.35
C GLY A 106 -9.71 28.02 2.25
N ALA A 107 -10.36 28.55 1.20
CA ALA A 107 -11.81 28.52 1.08
C ALA A 107 -12.36 27.26 0.38
N SER A 108 -11.54 26.56 -0.40
CA SER A 108 -12.00 25.52 -1.34
C SER A 108 -11.18 24.24 -1.32
N HIS A 109 -10.19 24.13 -0.43
CA HIS A 109 -9.29 22.98 -0.38
C HIS A 109 -9.22 22.40 1.02
N THR A 110 -8.93 21.10 1.08
CA THR A 110 -8.60 20.38 2.30
C THR A 110 -7.19 19.82 2.18
N LEU A 111 -6.49 19.74 3.30
CA LEU A 111 -5.28 18.96 3.45
C LEU A 111 -5.64 17.75 4.31
N ASP A 112 -5.57 16.57 3.73
CA ASP A 112 -5.87 15.33 4.39
C ASP A 112 -4.59 14.83 5.06
N LEU A 113 -4.62 14.71 6.39
CA LEU A 113 -3.51 14.22 7.18
C LEU A 113 -3.83 12.82 7.68
N GLY A 114 -2.84 11.92 7.61
CA GLY A 114 -2.96 10.56 8.11
C GLY A 114 -1.78 10.17 9.00
N ALA A 115 -2.04 9.23 9.90
CA ALA A 115 -1.00 8.47 10.59
C ALA A 115 -1.40 7.00 10.64
N LEU A 116 -0.45 6.10 10.40
CA LEU A 116 -0.66 4.66 10.33
C LEU A 116 0.47 3.93 11.07
N VAL A 117 0.15 2.79 11.65
CA VAL A 117 1.13 1.83 12.19
C VAL A 117 0.90 0.46 11.59
N GLY A 118 1.99 -0.21 11.20
CA GLY A 118 2.00 -1.56 10.68
C GLY A 118 2.38 -2.60 11.74
N PHE A 119 1.81 -3.80 11.65
CA PHE A 119 2.13 -4.92 12.53
C PHE A 119 2.12 -6.25 11.77
N SER A 120 3.21 -7.02 11.87
CA SER A 120 3.37 -8.36 11.31
C SER A 120 3.04 -9.44 12.35
N ALA A 121 2.23 -10.41 11.95
CA ALA A 121 1.81 -11.55 12.76
C ALA A 121 1.82 -12.85 11.93
N GLY A 122 2.98 -13.47 11.84
CA GLY A 122 3.24 -14.68 11.06
C GLY A 122 3.72 -14.39 9.64
N GLN A 123 4.14 -13.16 9.33
CA GLN A 123 4.73 -12.81 8.01
C GLN A 123 6.24 -12.55 8.08
N ALA A 124 6.88 -12.93 9.18
CA ALA A 124 8.31 -12.73 9.41
C ALA A 124 9.15 -13.90 8.88
N PHE A 125 10.44 -13.65 8.68
CA PHE A 125 11.41 -14.69 8.32
C PHE A 125 11.49 -15.78 9.40
N GLU A 126 11.53 -17.04 8.98
CA GLU A 126 11.73 -18.19 9.86
C GLU A 126 12.87 -19.05 9.31
N GLU A 127 13.97 -19.20 10.07
CA GLU A 127 15.22 -19.87 9.64
C GLU A 127 15.03 -21.29 9.09
N ASP A 128 14.01 -22.01 9.56
CA ASP A 128 13.73 -23.41 9.21
C ASP A 128 12.52 -23.55 8.26
N SER A 129 12.06 -22.45 7.65
CA SER A 129 10.95 -22.44 6.69
C SER A 129 11.45 -22.15 5.27
N ASP A 130 10.83 -22.83 4.28
CA ASP A 130 10.98 -22.49 2.86
C ASP A 130 9.93 -21.44 2.42
N ASP A 131 9.09 -20.97 3.34
CA ASP A 131 8.03 -20.00 3.06
C ASP A 131 8.60 -18.60 2.78
N PHE A 132 7.86 -17.84 1.96
CA PHE A 132 8.18 -16.45 1.70
C PHE A 132 7.88 -15.58 2.94
N ALA A 133 8.68 -14.54 3.18
CA ALA A 133 8.50 -13.63 4.30
C ALA A 133 8.47 -12.18 3.81
N ASN A 134 7.54 -11.39 4.34
CA ASN A 134 7.39 -9.96 4.03
C ASN A 134 8.18 -9.07 4.99
N PHE A 135 8.53 -9.59 6.17
CA PHE A 135 9.20 -8.85 7.24
C PHE A 135 10.36 -9.65 7.83
N GLU A 136 11.29 -8.98 8.49
CA GLU A 136 12.37 -9.65 9.22
C GLU A 136 11.84 -10.27 10.52
N ASP A 137 11.02 -9.50 11.27
CA ASP A 137 10.49 -9.86 12.56
C ASP A 137 8.94 -9.76 12.62
N ASN A 138 8.35 -10.53 13.53
CA ASN A 138 6.95 -10.36 13.93
C ASN A 138 6.86 -9.22 14.96
N GLY A 139 5.87 -8.35 14.81
CA GLY A 139 5.72 -7.19 15.67
C GLY A 139 5.43 -5.90 14.91
N PHE A 140 5.72 -4.76 15.54
CA PHE A 140 5.57 -3.46 14.89
C PHE A 140 6.56 -3.31 13.74
N THR A 141 6.04 -3.00 12.55
CA THR A 141 6.87 -2.93 11.35
C THR A 141 7.28 -1.49 11.04
N HIS A 142 6.34 -0.55 11.06
CA HIS A 142 6.63 0.86 10.80
C HIS A 142 5.54 1.79 11.34
N VAL A 143 5.86 3.09 11.32
CA VAL A 143 4.91 4.19 11.47
C VAL A 143 4.96 5.04 10.20
N ASP A 144 3.83 5.40 9.63
CA ASP A 144 3.74 6.27 8.45
C ASP A 144 2.89 7.50 8.75
N PHE A 145 3.32 8.66 8.25
CA PHE A 145 2.57 9.91 8.27
C PHE A 145 2.32 10.39 6.85
N SER A 146 1.06 10.70 6.53
CA SER A 146 0.67 11.13 5.19
C SER A 146 0.10 12.55 5.17
N ALA A 147 0.31 13.22 4.04
CA ALA A 147 -0.32 14.49 3.69
C ALA A 147 -0.79 14.45 2.23
N GLY A 148 -2.10 14.46 2.02
CA GLY A 148 -2.76 14.44 0.72
C GLY A 148 -3.48 15.77 0.43
N LEU A 149 -3.43 16.23 -0.82
CA LEU A 149 -4.11 17.44 -1.25
C LEU A 149 -5.10 17.12 -2.38
N PRO A 150 -6.37 16.79 -2.08
CA PRO A 150 -7.36 16.52 -3.10
C PRO A 150 -7.70 17.80 -3.89
N LEU A 151 -7.50 17.74 -5.21
CA LEU A 151 -7.83 18.81 -6.15
C LEU A 151 -8.87 18.29 -7.13
N THR A 152 -10.04 18.93 -7.19
CA THR A 152 -11.12 18.56 -8.11
C THR A 152 -11.39 19.68 -9.12
N ALA A 153 -11.53 19.31 -10.39
CA ALA A 153 -11.86 20.20 -11.50
C ALA A 153 -12.90 19.54 -12.41
N GLY A 154 -14.18 19.80 -12.13
CA GLY A 154 -15.29 19.19 -12.87
C GLY A 154 -15.31 17.67 -12.70
N ALA A 155 -15.21 16.94 -13.81
CA ALA A 155 -15.20 15.47 -13.82
C ALA A 155 -13.87 14.84 -13.38
N PHE A 156 -12.82 15.64 -13.23
CA PHE A 156 -11.47 15.15 -12.93
C PHE A 156 -11.07 15.48 -11.49
N SER A 157 -10.35 14.55 -10.87
CA SER A 157 -9.67 14.76 -9.59
C SER A 157 -8.21 14.34 -9.68
N ILE A 158 -7.36 15.05 -8.96
CA ILE A 158 -5.96 14.71 -8.76
C ILE A 158 -5.67 14.87 -7.27
N THR A 159 -5.06 13.86 -6.66
CA THR A 159 -4.65 13.89 -5.26
C THR A 159 -3.18 13.52 -5.19
N PRO A 160 -2.25 14.49 -5.22
CA PRO A 160 -0.89 14.22 -4.78
C PRO A 160 -0.88 13.88 -3.30
N VAL A 161 -0.02 12.96 -2.92
CA VAL A 161 0.21 12.55 -1.53
C VAL A 161 1.71 12.42 -1.26
N LEU A 162 2.12 12.84 -0.07
CA LEU A 162 3.46 12.63 0.47
C LEU A 162 3.35 11.80 1.74
N HIS A 163 4.32 10.92 1.92
CA HIS A 163 4.43 9.99 3.04
C HIS A 163 5.81 10.08 3.67
N LEU A 164 5.84 10.14 4.99
CA LEU A 164 7.02 10.03 5.81
C LEU A 164 6.89 8.78 6.68
N GLN A 165 7.65 7.75 6.34
CA GLN A 165 7.66 6.48 7.02
C GLN A 165 8.91 6.37 7.91
N ILE A 166 8.71 5.82 9.11
CA ILE A 166 9.75 5.41 10.05
C ILE A 166 9.68 3.89 10.16
N GLY A 167 10.65 3.21 9.58
CA GLY A 167 10.82 1.76 9.66
C GLY A 167 11.31 1.34 11.05
N VAL A 168 10.66 0.33 11.61
CA VAL A 168 11.04 -0.31 12.88
C VAL A 168 11.62 -1.70 12.61
N ASP A 169 11.02 -2.42 11.68
CA ASP A 169 11.49 -3.69 11.14
C ASP A 169 12.53 -3.46 10.03
N GLU A 170 13.56 -4.30 9.95
CA GLU A 170 14.65 -4.14 8.97
C GLU A 170 14.12 -4.17 7.52
N ALA A 171 13.11 -4.99 7.20
CA ALA A 171 12.53 -5.06 5.86
C ALA A 171 11.78 -3.77 5.46
N THR A 172 11.47 -2.90 6.42
CA THR A 172 10.81 -1.61 6.17
C THR A 172 11.76 -0.42 6.10
N LYS A 173 13.06 -0.65 6.29
CA LYS A 173 14.09 0.39 6.18
C LYS A 173 14.44 0.67 4.74
N PHE A 174 14.93 1.88 4.53
CA PHE A 174 15.32 2.33 3.19
C PHE A 174 16.79 2.08 2.94
N HIS A 175 17.07 1.34 1.87
CA HIS A 175 18.39 1.11 1.33
C HIS A 175 18.55 1.90 0.03
N SER A 176 19.71 2.52 -0.15
CA SER A 176 20.08 3.27 -1.34
C SER A 176 21.58 3.24 -1.51
N PRO A 177 22.10 3.55 -2.72
CA PRO A 177 23.55 3.60 -2.95
C PRO A 177 24.33 4.54 -2.01
N SER A 178 23.64 5.51 -1.38
CA SER A 178 24.23 6.51 -0.48
C SER A 178 23.90 6.32 1.00
N SER A 179 22.99 5.42 1.34
CA SER A 179 22.51 5.19 2.70
C SER A 179 21.96 3.78 2.80
N ASP A 180 22.51 3.01 3.73
CA ASP A 180 22.13 1.63 3.97
C ASP A 180 21.39 1.53 5.31
N GLY A 181 20.19 0.96 5.31
CA GLY A 181 19.37 0.77 6.51
C GLY A 181 18.90 2.05 7.18
N SER A 182 18.49 3.07 6.41
CA SER A 182 17.90 4.29 7.00
C SER A 182 16.49 4.00 7.53
N ASP A 183 16.26 4.28 8.81
CA ASP A 183 14.93 4.19 9.42
C ASP A 183 13.92 5.15 8.78
N LEU A 184 14.38 6.26 8.18
CA LEU A 184 13.49 7.28 7.61
C LEU A 184 13.38 7.15 6.09
N LYS A 185 12.15 7.02 5.60
CA LYS A 185 11.80 6.98 4.16
C LYS A 185 10.79 8.08 3.83
N LEU A 186 11.09 8.86 2.79
CA LEU A 186 10.15 9.81 2.20
C LEU A 186 9.71 9.28 0.83
N TRP A 187 8.41 9.12 0.63
CA TRP A 187 7.85 8.70 -0.66
C TRP A 187 6.55 9.45 -0.95
N GLY A 188 6.03 9.30 -2.16
CA GLY A 188 4.81 9.99 -2.55
C GLY A 188 4.22 9.43 -3.82
N GLY A 189 2.98 9.81 -4.08
CA GLY A 189 2.21 9.33 -5.21
C GLY A 189 1.22 10.36 -5.69
N VAL A 190 0.53 10.02 -6.78
CA VAL A 190 -0.58 10.82 -7.30
C VAL A 190 -1.71 9.90 -7.71
N SER A 191 -2.89 10.14 -7.16
CA SER A 191 -4.12 9.49 -7.60
C SER A 191 -4.83 10.39 -8.59
N ILE A 192 -5.18 9.87 -9.77
CA ILE A 192 -5.94 10.60 -10.79
C ILE A 192 -7.29 9.90 -10.96
N GLY A 193 -8.37 10.65 -10.73
CA GLY A 193 -9.74 10.17 -10.85
C GLY A 193 -10.47 10.87 -11.99
N TRP A 194 -11.38 10.12 -12.62
CA TRP A 194 -12.38 10.66 -13.51
C TRP A 194 -13.73 10.05 -13.14
N SER A 195 -14.75 10.89 -12.99
CA SER A 195 -16.12 10.45 -12.76
C SER A 195 -17.06 11.18 -13.71
N ASN A 196 -17.91 10.42 -14.40
CA ASN A 196 -19.08 11.01 -15.05
C ASN A 196 -20.16 11.17 -13.97
N ALA A 197 -20.46 12.40 -13.60
CA ALA A 197 -21.74 12.66 -12.97
C ALA A 197 -22.83 12.27 -13.98
N VAL A 198 -23.53 11.16 -13.75
CA VAL A 198 -24.81 10.93 -14.40
C VAL A 198 -25.72 12.02 -13.85
N GLN A 199 -26.00 13.05 -14.63
CA GLN A 199 -27.07 13.98 -14.29
C GLN A 199 -28.35 13.15 -14.24
N GLU A 200 -28.89 12.95 -13.04
CA GLU A 200 -30.30 12.62 -12.90
C GLU A 200 -31.07 13.75 -13.59
N LEU A 201 -31.58 13.46 -14.79
CA LEU A 201 -32.62 14.26 -15.37
C LEU A 201 -33.81 14.15 -14.42
N GLU A 202 -34.06 15.21 -13.65
CA GLU A 202 -35.35 15.37 -12.98
C GLU A 202 -36.44 15.20 -14.04
N ALA A 203 -37.18 14.10 -13.97
CA ALA A 203 -38.36 13.90 -14.79
C ALA A 203 -39.43 14.89 -14.30
N GLU A 204 -39.73 15.91 -15.11
CA GLU A 204 -40.92 16.76 -14.97
C GLU A 204 -42.23 15.97 -15.03
#